data_AF-A0A7X8WRI4-F1
#
_entry.id   AF-A0A7X8WRI4-F1
#
_cell.length_a   1.000
_cell.length_b   1.000
_cell.length_c   1.000
_cell.angle_alpha   90.00
_cell.angle_beta   90.00
_cell.angle_gamma   90.00
#
_symmetry.space_group_name_H-M   'P 1'
#
loop_
_entity.id
_entity.type
_entity.pdbx_description
1 polymer ?
#
loop_
_entity_poly.entity_id
_entity_poly.type
_entity_poly.pdbx_seq_one_letter_code
_entity_poly.pdbx_strand_id
1 'polypeptide(L)'
;MASIARAHPNIALVKYWGKANDELIIPVAGSMSMTLDQFATTTSVELATGNDTFELNGTTADAKATGRTTAFLDVVRSLAAEAGLDTAEAHAKVVSTNEGPTAAGMASSASGFAALATAAAHAYGLDLSVKDLSRLARRGSGSASRSLIDRFAV
;
A
#
# COMPACT_ATOMS: atom_id res chain seq x y z
N MET A 1 -17.78 0.26 8.53
CA MET A 1 -16.73 0.73 9.47
C MET A 1 -15.44 0.78 8.70
N ALA A 2 -14.71 1.88 8.78
CA ALA A 2 -13.46 2.06 8.06
C ALA A 2 -12.27 1.52 8.87
N SER A 3 -11.35 0.82 8.21
CA SER A 3 -10.05 0.44 8.77
C SER A 3 -9.00 1.49 8.40
N ILE A 4 -8.22 1.93 9.38
CA ILE A 4 -7.25 3.03 9.20
C ILE A 4 -5.85 2.51 9.54
N ALA A 5 -4.89 2.81 8.69
CA ALA A 5 -3.48 2.55 8.94
C ALA A 5 -2.61 3.74 8.57
N ARG A 6 -1.47 3.85 9.26
CA ARG A 6 -0.46 4.89 9.06
C ARG A 6 0.89 4.24 8.77
N ALA A 7 1.57 4.71 7.74
CA ALA A 7 2.92 4.26 7.39
C ALA A 7 3.81 5.45 7.03
N HIS A 8 5.11 5.28 7.17
CA HIS A 8 6.09 6.34 6.93
C HIS A 8 6.94 6.06 5.68
N PRO A 9 7.40 7.10 4.98
CA PRO A 9 8.28 6.92 3.83
C PRO A 9 9.63 6.36 4.28
N ASN A 10 10.33 5.71 3.35
CA ASN A 10 11.69 5.23 3.57
C ASN A 10 12.66 5.79 2.54
N ILE A 11 13.92 5.95 2.94
CA ILE A 11 15.03 6.40 2.07
C ILE A 11 15.97 5.23 1.84
N ALA A 12 16.14 4.84 0.56
CA ALA A 12 17.01 3.74 0.17
C ALA A 12 18.49 4.11 0.35
N LEU A 13 19.19 3.31 1.17
CA LEU A 13 20.64 3.32 1.37
C LEU A 13 21.33 2.40 0.36
N VAL A 14 20.76 1.21 0.16
CA VAL A 14 21.09 0.31 -0.97
C VAL A 14 19.92 0.33 -1.93
N LYS A 15 20.18 0.66 -3.20
CA LYS A 15 19.13 1.02 -4.15
C LYS A 15 18.38 -0.19 -4.66
N TYR A 16 17.05 -0.07 -4.68
CA TYR A 16 16.17 -0.90 -5.49
C TYR A 16 16.19 -0.35 -6.92
N TRP A 17 16.68 -1.14 -7.87
CA TRP A 17 16.71 -0.75 -9.28
C TRP A 17 16.63 -1.97 -10.20
N GLY A 18 15.55 -2.08 -10.96
CA GLY A 18 15.26 -3.22 -11.83
C GLY A 18 14.40 -4.30 -11.17
N LYS A 19 13.57 -4.96 -11.98
CA LYS A 19 12.69 -6.05 -11.56
C LYS A 19 13.05 -7.33 -12.30
N ALA A 20 13.11 -8.43 -11.57
CA ALA A 20 13.17 -9.77 -12.14
C ALA A 20 11.78 -10.27 -12.59
N ASN A 21 10.72 -9.75 -11.96
CA ASN A 21 9.34 -10.02 -12.35
C ASN A 21 8.48 -8.75 -12.18
N ASP A 22 7.91 -8.25 -13.27
CA ASP A 22 7.11 -7.03 -13.28
C ASP A 22 5.74 -7.17 -12.60
N GLU A 23 5.08 -8.31 -12.79
CA GLU A 23 3.73 -8.59 -12.27
C GLU A 23 3.73 -8.75 -10.73
N LEU A 24 4.72 -9.46 -10.22
CA LEU A 24 4.91 -9.69 -8.78
C LEU A 24 5.75 -8.59 -8.11
N ILE A 25 6.32 -7.67 -8.90
CA ILE A 25 7.25 -6.62 -8.49
C ILE A 25 8.42 -7.21 -7.68
N ILE A 26 9.01 -8.29 -8.19
CA ILE A 26 10.18 -8.94 -7.56
C ILE A 26 11.44 -8.22 -8.05
N PRO A 27 12.32 -7.72 -7.16
CA PRO A 27 13.54 -7.04 -7.55
C PRO A 27 14.58 -8.00 -8.13
N VAL A 28 15.50 -7.48 -8.97
CA VAL A 28 16.69 -8.22 -9.40
C VAL A 28 17.76 -8.37 -8.32
N ALA A 29 17.73 -7.51 -7.29
CA ALA A 29 18.70 -7.48 -6.21
C ALA A 29 18.07 -7.02 -4.88
N GLY A 30 18.70 -7.39 -3.77
CA GLY A 30 18.34 -6.86 -2.46
C GLY A 30 18.52 -5.34 -2.39
N SER A 31 17.78 -4.69 -1.49
CA SER A 31 17.84 -3.26 -1.23
C SER A 31 17.80 -3.02 0.27
N MET A 32 18.15 -1.82 0.73
CA MET A 32 18.09 -1.47 2.14
C MET A 32 17.65 -0.02 2.27
N SER A 33 16.82 0.28 3.25
CA SER A 33 16.37 1.65 3.51
C SER A 33 16.26 1.97 4.99
N MET A 34 16.23 3.26 5.28
CA MET A 34 15.87 3.81 6.58
C MET A 34 14.45 4.40 6.52
N THR A 35 13.56 3.96 7.39
CA THR A 35 12.21 4.50 7.58
C THR A 35 12.30 5.82 8.34
N LEU A 36 11.61 6.85 7.85
CA LEU A 36 11.57 8.17 8.47
C LEU A 36 10.50 8.23 9.57
N ASP A 37 10.63 9.19 10.48
CA ASP A 37 9.67 9.49 11.55
C ASP A 37 8.75 10.68 11.22
N GLN A 38 8.85 11.21 10.00
CA GLN A 38 8.05 12.34 9.50
C GLN A 38 7.34 11.99 8.20
N PHE A 39 6.39 12.85 7.83
CA PHE A 39 5.68 12.83 6.54
C PHE A 39 4.87 11.54 6.34
N ALA A 40 4.13 11.14 7.37
CA ALA A 40 3.38 9.91 7.30
C ALA A 40 2.31 9.96 6.22
N THR A 41 1.95 8.79 5.72
CA THR A 41 0.73 8.59 4.94
C THR A 41 -0.27 7.82 5.79
N THR A 42 -1.44 8.43 5.99
CA THR A 42 -2.57 7.80 6.67
C THR A 42 -3.61 7.42 5.63
N THR A 43 -4.04 6.16 5.63
CA THR A 43 -5.02 5.64 4.67
C THR A 43 -6.16 4.96 5.41
N SER A 44 -7.37 5.31 5.01
CA SER A 44 -8.63 4.72 5.45
C SER A 44 -9.21 3.88 4.31
N VAL A 45 -9.65 2.67 4.62
CA VAL A 45 -10.32 1.75 3.70
C VAL A 45 -11.65 1.36 4.31
N GLU A 46 -12.73 1.66 3.60
CA GLU A 46 -14.08 1.26 3.96
C GLU A 46 -14.68 0.40 2.85
N LEU A 47 -15.16 -0.79 3.20
CA LEU A 47 -15.90 -1.64 2.26
C LEU A 47 -17.22 -0.95 1.88
N ALA A 48 -17.51 -0.93 0.59
CA ALA A 48 -18.63 -0.20 0.02
C ALA A 48 -19.30 -1.00 -1.12
N THR A 49 -20.54 -0.63 -1.41
CA THR A 49 -21.26 -1.11 -2.59
C THR A 49 -20.95 -0.20 -3.80
N GLY A 50 -20.86 -0.77 -5.00
CA GLY A 50 -20.55 -0.01 -6.22
C GLY A 50 -19.10 -0.23 -6.65
N ASN A 51 -18.45 0.77 -7.24
CA ASN A 51 -17.07 0.65 -7.71
C ASN A 51 -16.06 1.10 -6.64
N ASP A 52 -14.82 0.64 -6.76
CA ASP A 52 -13.71 1.16 -5.97
C ASP A 52 -13.52 2.67 -6.24
N THR A 53 -13.23 3.44 -5.18
CA THR A 53 -12.95 4.87 -5.28
C THR A 53 -11.69 5.22 -4.53
N PHE A 54 -10.96 6.22 -5.03
CA PHE A 54 -9.73 6.70 -4.39
C PHE A 54 -9.70 8.22 -4.29
N GLU A 55 -9.47 8.72 -3.07
CA GLU A 55 -9.23 10.12 -2.76
C GLU A 55 -7.83 10.28 -2.15
N LEU A 56 -7.07 11.26 -2.63
CA LEU A 56 -5.75 11.60 -2.13
C LEU A 56 -5.72 13.08 -1.75
N ASN A 57 -5.37 13.37 -0.49
CA ASN A 57 -5.25 14.73 0.04
C ASN A 57 -6.50 15.60 -0.21
N GLY A 58 -7.69 15.06 0.08
CA GLY A 58 -8.96 15.78 -0.08
C GLY A 58 -9.45 15.91 -1.53
N THR A 59 -8.74 15.34 -2.50
CA THR A 59 -9.09 15.43 -3.93
C THR A 59 -9.30 14.04 -4.50
N THR A 60 -10.39 13.87 -5.27
CA THR A 60 -10.63 12.64 -6.03
C THR A 60 -9.44 12.37 -6.95
N ALA A 61 -8.88 11.16 -6.86
CA ALA A 61 -7.73 10.77 -7.67
C ALA A 61 -8.12 10.61 -9.15
N ASP A 62 -7.16 10.82 -10.04
CA ASP A 62 -7.40 10.59 -11.47
C ASP A 62 -7.66 9.10 -11.79
N ALA A 63 -8.11 8.82 -13.01
CA ALA A 63 -8.44 7.46 -13.45
C ALA A 63 -7.24 6.50 -13.38
N LYS A 64 -6.02 6.99 -13.58
CA LYS A 64 -4.80 6.17 -13.56
C LYS A 64 -4.45 5.75 -12.14
N ALA A 65 -4.50 6.68 -11.19
CA ALA A 65 -4.26 6.44 -9.77
C ALA A 65 -5.36 5.58 -9.15
N THR A 66 -6.62 5.83 -9.52
CA THR A 66 -7.76 5.01 -9.12
C THR A 66 -7.62 3.60 -9.67
N GLY A 67 -7.34 3.42 -10.98
CA GLY A 67 -7.16 2.10 -11.58
C GLY A 67 -6.00 1.30 -10.96
N ARG A 68 -4.89 1.95 -10.59
CA ARG A 68 -3.80 1.29 -9.86
C ARG A 68 -4.22 0.86 -8.45
N THR A 69 -5.07 1.64 -7.78
CA THR A 69 -5.62 1.31 -6.46
C THR A 69 -6.60 0.15 -6.55
N THR A 70 -7.50 0.16 -7.53
CA THR A 70 -8.40 -0.96 -7.85
C THR A 70 -7.63 -2.24 -8.13
N ALA A 71 -6.62 -2.21 -8.99
CA ALA A 71 -5.79 -3.39 -9.29
C ALA A 71 -5.05 -3.93 -8.05
N PHE A 72 -4.68 -3.06 -7.12
CA PHE A 72 -4.14 -3.49 -5.83
C PHE A 72 -5.19 -4.15 -4.95
N LEU A 73 -6.40 -3.57 -4.88
CA LEU A 73 -7.53 -4.15 -4.15
C LEU A 73 -7.97 -5.49 -4.74
N ASP A 74 -7.83 -5.73 -6.05
CA ASP A 74 -8.08 -7.03 -6.67
C ASP A 74 -7.16 -8.13 -6.09
N VAL A 75 -5.91 -7.79 -5.78
CA VAL A 75 -4.99 -8.72 -5.09
C VAL A 75 -5.47 -8.99 -3.65
N VAL A 76 -5.96 -7.97 -2.95
CA VAL A 76 -6.51 -8.12 -1.58
C VAL A 76 -7.76 -8.99 -1.60
N ARG A 77 -8.67 -8.75 -2.55
CA ARG A 77 -9.88 -9.55 -2.78
C ARG A 77 -9.56 -10.99 -3.10
N SER A 78 -8.55 -11.24 -3.93
CA SER A 78 -8.09 -12.61 -4.25
C SER A 78 -7.60 -13.33 -2.99
N LEU A 79 -6.81 -12.66 -2.14
CA LEU A 79 -6.36 -13.23 -0.86
C LEU A 79 -7.54 -13.50 0.09
N ALA A 80 -8.54 -12.60 0.13
CA ALA A 80 -9.73 -12.79 0.93
C ALA A 80 -10.57 -13.98 0.43
N ALA A 81 -10.69 -14.15 -0.89
CA ALA A 81 -11.36 -15.30 -1.50
C ALA A 81 -10.65 -16.62 -1.15
N GLU A 82 -9.32 -16.65 -1.26
CA GLU A 82 -8.50 -17.81 -0.87
C GLU A 82 -8.65 -18.17 0.61
N ALA A 83 -8.85 -17.16 1.47
CA ALA A 83 -9.14 -17.33 2.89
C ALA A 83 -10.62 -17.65 3.21
N GLY A 84 -11.51 -17.68 2.21
CA GLY A 84 -12.94 -17.96 2.39
C GLY A 84 -13.70 -16.85 3.11
N LEU A 85 -13.28 -15.59 2.96
CA LEU A 85 -13.90 -14.44 3.60
C LEU A 85 -15.00 -13.83 2.73
N ASP A 86 -16.16 -13.53 3.32
CA ASP A 86 -17.31 -12.92 2.63
C ASP A 86 -17.03 -11.50 2.08
N THR A 87 -15.92 -10.90 2.51
CA THR A 87 -15.43 -9.59 2.06
C THR A 87 -14.78 -9.64 0.67
N ALA A 88 -14.53 -10.83 0.11
CA ALA A 88 -13.78 -11.03 -1.13
C ALA A 88 -14.35 -10.32 -2.36
N GLU A 89 -15.66 -10.11 -2.42
CA GLU A 89 -16.33 -9.43 -3.55
C GLU A 89 -16.63 -7.96 -3.26
N ALA A 90 -16.27 -7.47 -2.07
CA ALA A 90 -16.55 -6.09 -1.70
C ALA A 90 -15.62 -5.13 -2.45
N HIS A 91 -16.19 -4.04 -2.95
CA HIS A 91 -15.42 -2.89 -3.37
C HIS A 91 -15.09 -1.99 -2.17
N ALA A 92 -14.21 -1.02 -2.35
CA ALA A 92 -13.78 -0.16 -1.27
C ALA A 92 -13.68 1.32 -1.65
N LYS A 93 -14.02 2.17 -0.68
CA LYS A 93 -13.66 3.58 -0.67
C LYS A 93 -12.32 3.73 0.05
N VAL A 94 -11.33 4.24 -0.68
CA VAL A 94 -9.99 4.51 -0.16
C VAL A 94 -9.80 6.02 -0.04
N VAL A 95 -9.50 6.48 1.17
CA VAL A 95 -9.14 7.89 1.43
C VAL A 95 -7.75 7.92 2.02
N SER A 96 -6.83 8.64 1.38
CA SER A 96 -5.44 8.73 1.81
C SER A 96 -5.01 10.18 1.98
N THR A 97 -4.24 10.45 3.04
CA THR A 97 -3.62 11.76 3.28
C THR A 97 -2.13 11.56 3.51
N ASN A 98 -1.31 12.30 2.77
CA ASN A 98 0.13 12.31 2.88
C ASN A 98 0.58 13.66 3.47
N GLU A 99 1.30 13.61 4.59
CA GLU A 99 1.82 14.79 5.29
C GLU A 99 3.09 15.36 4.63
N GLY A 100 3.66 14.68 3.65
CA GLY A 100 4.84 15.11 2.91
C GLY A 100 4.57 16.17 1.83
N PRO A 101 5.50 17.09 1.54
CA PRO A 101 5.31 18.07 0.48
C PRO A 101 5.26 17.38 -0.90
N THR A 102 4.19 17.62 -1.65
CA THR A 102 3.95 17.02 -2.99
C THR A 102 5.12 17.27 -3.96
N ALA A 103 5.83 18.40 -3.83
CA ALA A 103 6.91 18.80 -4.72
C ALA A 103 8.33 18.38 -4.27
N ALA A 104 8.49 17.74 -3.11
CA ALA A 104 9.81 17.45 -2.53
C ALA A 104 10.48 16.17 -3.07
N GLY A 105 9.88 15.48 -4.05
CA GLY A 105 10.43 14.24 -4.60
C GLY A 105 10.50 13.08 -3.58
N MET A 106 9.79 13.19 -2.45
CA MET A 106 9.72 12.12 -1.47
C MET A 106 8.93 10.94 -2.02
N ALA A 107 9.33 9.72 -1.64
CA ALA A 107 8.73 8.46 -2.08
C ALA A 107 7.32 8.23 -1.49
N SER A 108 6.37 9.12 -1.79
CA SER A 108 4.98 9.11 -1.32
C SER A 108 4.25 7.81 -1.64
N SER A 109 4.64 7.12 -2.71
CA SER A 109 4.07 5.82 -3.08
C SER A 109 4.50 4.67 -2.15
N ALA A 110 5.68 4.76 -1.51
CA ALA A 110 6.14 3.69 -0.61
C ALA A 110 5.28 3.64 0.65
N SER A 111 5.15 4.77 1.35
CA SER A 111 4.27 4.90 2.51
C SER A 111 2.80 4.73 2.14
N GLY A 112 2.37 5.24 0.98
CA GLY A 112 0.99 5.09 0.50
C GLY A 112 0.57 3.64 0.34
N PHE A 113 1.33 2.81 -0.38
CA PHE A 113 0.98 1.39 -0.54
C PHE A 113 1.21 0.57 0.73
N ALA A 114 2.12 0.97 1.61
CA ALA A 114 2.27 0.34 2.92
C ALA A 114 1.04 0.59 3.83
N ALA A 115 0.56 1.83 3.88
CA ALA A 115 -0.65 2.20 4.61
C ALA A 115 -1.89 1.53 3.99
N LEU A 116 -2.01 1.54 2.65
CA LEU A 116 -3.10 0.89 1.95
C LEU A 116 -3.11 -0.63 2.18
N ALA A 117 -1.96 -1.31 2.09
CA ALA A 117 -1.87 -2.75 2.34
C ALA A 117 -2.38 -3.12 3.73
N THR A 118 -1.96 -2.35 4.73
CA THR A 118 -2.32 -2.59 6.13
C THR A 118 -3.80 -2.33 6.38
N ALA A 119 -4.31 -1.17 5.94
CA ALA A 119 -5.71 -0.80 6.11
C ALA A 119 -6.65 -1.74 5.32
N ALA A 120 -6.27 -2.12 4.11
CA ALA A 120 -7.06 -3.05 3.29
C ALA A 120 -7.04 -4.46 3.88
N ALA A 121 -5.89 -5.00 4.30
CA ALA A 121 -5.86 -6.31 4.95
C ALA A 121 -6.83 -6.38 6.14
N HIS A 122 -6.81 -5.35 7.01
CA HIS A 122 -7.76 -5.26 8.11
C HIS A 122 -9.22 -5.10 7.65
N ALA A 123 -9.50 -4.23 6.67
CA ALA A 123 -10.86 -4.02 6.17
C ALA A 123 -11.48 -5.28 5.57
N TYR A 124 -10.67 -6.10 4.90
CA TYR A 124 -11.11 -7.36 4.30
C TYR A 124 -11.04 -8.54 5.28
N GLY A 125 -10.60 -8.35 6.53
CA GLY A 125 -10.53 -9.41 7.55
C GLY A 125 -9.36 -10.38 7.40
N LEU A 126 -8.32 -10.00 6.65
CA LEU A 126 -7.11 -10.80 6.48
C LEU A 126 -6.19 -10.65 7.69
N ASP A 127 -5.88 -11.77 8.34
CA ASP A 127 -4.86 -11.84 9.39
C ASP A 127 -3.49 -12.14 8.76
N LEU A 128 -2.77 -11.07 8.40
CA LEU A 128 -1.48 -11.17 7.73
C LEU A 128 -0.34 -10.85 8.70
N SER A 129 0.69 -11.70 8.68
CA SER A 129 1.96 -11.38 9.34
C SER A 129 2.60 -10.12 8.72
N VAL A 130 3.49 -9.44 9.46
CA VAL A 130 4.26 -8.29 8.92
C VAL A 130 5.00 -8.66 7.62
N LYS A 131 5.49 -9.90 7.52
CA LYS A 131 6.17 -10.41 6.32
C LYS A 131 5.23 -10.52 5.13
N ASP A 132 4.00 -10.95 5.35
CA ASP A 132 3.00 -11.10 4.29
C ASP A 132 2.37 -9.77 3.90
N LEU A 133 2.15 -8.87 4.86
CA LEU A 133 1.83 -7.47 4.58
C LEU A 133 2.93 -6.79 3.76
N SER A 134 4.21 -7.07 4.04
CA SER A 134 5.35 -6.52 3.28
C SER A 134 5.33 -7.02 1.83
N ARG A 135 5.00 -8.30 1.63
CA ARG A 135 4.81 -8.90 0.29
C ARG A 135 3.60 -8.31 -0.43
N LEU A 136 2.50 -8.07 0.28
CA LEU A 136 1.31 -7.42 -0.27
C LEU A 136 1.64 -5.99 -0.70
N ALA A 137 2.22 -5.17 0.19
CA ALA A 137 2.62 -3.79 -0.11
C ALA A 137 3.54 -3.70 -1.33
N ARG A 138 4.45 -4.67 -1.50
CA ARG A 138 5.33 -4.78 -2.69
C ARG A 138 4.55 -4.80 -4.00
N ARG A 139 3.39 -5.46 -4.04
CA ARG A 139 2.52 -5.55 -5.24
C ARG A 139 1.97 -4.19 -5.68
N GLY A 140 1.86 -3.25 -4.74
CA GLY A 140 1.51 -1.87 -5.03
C GLY A 140 2.71 -1.04 -5.47
N SER A 141 3.80 -1.11 -4.72
CA SER A 141 5.07 -0.46 -5.03
C SER A 141 6.23 -1.23 -4.38
N GLY A 142 7.29 -1.53 -5.14
CA GLY A 142 8.39 -2.38 -4.67
C GLY A 142 9.01 -1.90 -3.35
N SER A 143 9.21 -0.58 -3.21
CA SER A 143 9.76 0.04 -1.99
C SER A 143 8.79 0.14 -0.82
N ALA A 144 7.49 -0.07 -1.02
CA ALA A 144 6.48 -0.05 0.05
C ALA A 144 6.66 -1.21 1.04
N SER A 145 7.19 -2.34 0.57
CA SER A 145 7.54 -3.50 1.41
C SER A 145 8.39 -3.12 2.63
N ARG A 146 9.29 -2.16 2.46
CA ARG A 146 10.21 -1.67 3.50
C ARG A 146 9.60 -0.62 4.42
N SER A 147 8.50 0.02 4.01
CA SER A 147 7.76 0.99 4.84
C SER A 147 6.88 0.36 5.92
N LEU A 148 6.85 -0.98 6.02
CA LEU A 148 6.24 -1.71 7.13
C LEU A 148 7.21 -2.08 8.25
N ILE A 149 8.49 -1.78 8.06
CA ILE A 149 9.55 -2.11 9.01
C ILE A 149 10.10 -0.81 9.58
N ASP A 150 10.16 -0.73 10.90
CA ASP A 150 10.71 0.43 11.58
C ASP A 150 12.22 0.50 11.44
N ARG A 151 12.76 1.72 11.48
CA ARG A 151 14.19 2.01 11.44
C ARG A 151 14.86 1.52 10.16
N PHE A 152 15.41 0.31 10.13
CA PHE A 152 16.17 -0.21 8.98
C PHE A 152 15.50 -1.46 8.42
N ALA A 153 15.27 -1.44 7.11
CA ALA A 153 14.56 -2.49 6.39
C ALA A 153 15.40 -3.00 5.23
N VAL A 154 15.34 -4.32 4.97
CA VAL A 154 15.99 -5.01 3.84
C VAL A 154 14.93 -5.67 2.99
#